data_AF-A0A453QLG6-F1
#
_entry.id   AF-A0A453QLG6-F1
#
_cell.length_a   1.000
_cell.length_b   1.000
_cell.length_c   1.000
_cell.angle_alpha   90.00
_cell.angle_beta   90.00
_cell.angle_gamma   90.00
#
_symmetry.space_group_name_H-M   'P 1'
#
loop_
_entity.id
_entity.type
_entity.pdbx_description
1 polymer ?
#
loop_
_entity_poly.entity_id
_entity_poly.type
_entity_poly.pdbx_seq_one_letter_code
_entity_poly.pdbx_strand_id
1 'polypeptide(L)'
;TLELSQFLVNVPSISDLHLDFRSENIWVIPESPELLTPVLGKLQLVNLDHLPEGCDLPWTMFILEAAHSLKELCITVWDHCCIMFTGTEFRKENGLCDKADLKWKPYTAGFKHKNLVKLTIYGFQPDDNFVRHVRHYKFI
;
A
#
# COMPACT_ATOMS: atom_id res chain seq x y z
N THR A 1 16.74 -0.46 -0.06
CA THR A 1 15.38 -0.07 -0.47
C THR A 1 15.34 1.43 -0.65
N LEU A 2 14.65 1.92 -1.68
CA LEU A 2 14.55 3.36 -1.95
C LEU A 2 13.37 3.97 -1.18
N GLU A 3 13.43 5.28 -0.98
CA GLU A 3 12.38 6.09 -0.36
C GLU A 3 11.57 6.78 -1.45
N LEU A 4 10.26 6.91 -1.27
CA LEU A 4 9.39 7.56 -2.26
C LEU A 4 9.76 9.04 -2.43
N SER A 5 10.20 9.72 -1.36
CA SER A 5 10.67 11.10 -1.35
C SER A 5 11.85 11.35 -2.28
N GLN A 6 12.71 10.36 -2.48
CA GLN A 6 13.87 10.47 -3.38
C GLN A 6 13.42 10.62 -4.84
N PHE A 7 12.29 10.01 -5.22
CA PHE A 7 11.71 10.16 -6.56
C PHE A 7 10.93 11.47 -6.71
N LEU A 8 10.47 12.06 -5.61
CA LEU A 8 9.60 13.22 -5.59
C LEU A 8 10.31 14.54 -5.22
N VAL A 9 11.63 14.52 -5.04
CA VAL A 9 12.43 15.65 -4.50
C VAL A 9 12.23 16.99 -5.24
N ASN A 10 11.97 16.95 -6.55
CA ASN A 10 11.77 18.15 -7.38
C ASN A 10 10.32 18.33 -7.81
N VAL A 11 9.38 17.60 -7.20
CA VAL A 11 7.97 17.62 -7.58
C VAL A 11 7.19 18.46 -6.56
N PRO A 12 6.63 19.62 -6.95
CA PRO A 12 5.97 20.51 -5.99
C PRO A 12 4.65 19.94 -5.47
N SER A 13 3.91 19.21 -6.31
CA SER A 13 2.71 18.48 -5.93
C SER A 13 2.32 17.50 -7.02
N ILE A 14 1.70 16.38 -6.65
CA ILE A 14 1.10 15.43 -7.60
C ILE A 14 -0.40 15.27 -7.35
N SER A 15 -1.16 15.00 -8.41
CA SER A 15 -2.59 14.65 -8.35
C SER A 15 -2.84 13.15 -8.52
N ASP A 16 -1.90 12.44 -9.15
CA ASP A 16 -2.04 11.05 -9.54
C ASP A 16 -0.73 10.31 -9.25
N LEU A 17 -0.81 9.13 -8.65
CA LEU A 17 0.33 8.28 -8.35
C LEU A 17 0.03 6.85 -8.78
N HIS A 18 0.92 6.28 -9.60
CA HIS A 18 0.88 4.88 -9.99
C HIS A 18 2.21 4.24 -9.67
N LEU A 19 2.19 3.26 -8.76
CA LEU A 19 3.35 2.44 -8.41
C LEU A 19 3.06 1.01 -8.82
N ASP A 20 4.01 0.40 -9.53
CA ASP A 20 3.91 -0.96 -10.00
C ASP A 20 5.10 -1.76 -9.48
N PHE A 21 4.82 -2.74 -8.62
CA PHE A 21 5.86 -3.41 -7.85
C PHE A 21 6.49 -4.60 -8.59
N ARG A 22 5.78 -5.21 -9.58
CA ARG A 22 6.15 -6.29 -10.57
C ARG A 22 7.17 -7.38 -10.19
N SER A 23 7.69 -7.40 -8.98
CA SER A 23 8.85 -8.18 -8.55
C SER A 23 8.75 -8.44 -7.06
N GLU A 24 9.37 -9.52 -6.59
CA GLU A 24 9.33 -9.87 -5.15
C GLU A 24 10.09 -8.87 -4.28
N ASN A 25 11.03 -8.12 -4.87
CA ASN A 25 11.77 -7.10 -4.16
C ASN A 25 11.02 -5.78 -4.16
N ILE A 26 10.48 -5.43 -2.98
CA ILE A 26 9.95 -4.10 -2.72
C ILE A 26 11.07 -3.08 -2.91
N TRP A 27 11.04 -2.37 -4.05
CA TRP A 27 12.05 -1.39 -4.40
C TRP A 27 11.83 -0.05 -3.68
N VAL A 28 10.61 0.20 -3.18
CA VAL A 28 10.23 1.40 -2.42
C VAL A 28 9.40 1.05 -1.19
N ILE A 29 9.65 1.69 -0.06
CA ILE A 29 8.86 1.54 1.17
C ILE A 29 8.10 2.82 1.51
N PRO A 30 6.96 2.72 2.20
CA PRO A 30 6.28 3.91 2.72
C PRO A 30 7.13 4.56 3.81
N GLU A 31 7.37 5.86 3.67
CA GLU A 31 8.06 6.71 4.65
C GLU A 31 7.07 7.30 5.66
N SER A 32 7.56 8.09 6.63
CA SER A 32 6.66 8.87 7.50
C SER A 32 5.73 9.77 6.64
N PRO A 33 4.39 9.65 6.77
CA PRO A 33 3.45 10.42 5.96
C PRO A 33 3.67 11.92 6.01
N GLU A 34 4.07 12.44 7.17
CA GLU A 34 4.36 13.85 7.43
C GLU A 34 5.42 14.44 6.48
N LEU A 35 6.39 13.62 6.03
CA LEU A 35 7.44 14.06 5.11
C LEU A 35 6.90 14.32 3.71
N LEU A 36 5.86 13.59 3.33
CA LEU A 36 5.30 13.60 1.98
C LEU A 36 3.97 14.32 1.88
N THR A 37 3.34 14.71 3.00
CA THR A 37 2.14 15.55 3.02
C THR A 37 2.22 16.79 2.11
N PRO A 38 3.35 17.55 2.04
CA PRO A 38 3.42 18.71 1.15
C PRO A 38 3.26 18.37 -0.34
N VAL A 39 3.83 17.24 -0.77
CA VAL A 39 3.80 16.79 -2.17
C VAL A 39 2.51 16.03 -2.49
N LEU A 40 2.04 15.21 -1.56
CA LEU A 40 0.87 14.33 -1.70
C LEU A 40 -0.45 15.01 -1.29
N GLY A 41 -0.43 16.22 -0.74
CA GLY A 41 -1.63 16.89 -0.24
C GLY A 41 -2.71 17.14 -1.31
N LYS A 42 -2.34 17.18 -2.60
CA LYS A 42 -3.25 17.30 -3.75
C LYS A 42 -3.54 15.98 -4.47
N LEU A 43 -2.96 14.88 -3.98
CA LEU A 43 -3.12 13.56 -4.58
C LEU A 43 -4.59 13.15 -4.47
N GLN A 44 -5.19 12.76 -5.59
CA GLN A 44 -6.60 12.38 -5.71
C GLN A 44 -6.75 10.91 -6.10
N LEU A 45 -5.85 10.39 -6.93
CA LEU A 45 -5.92 9.04 -7.48
C LEU A 45 -4.62 8.29 -7.21
N VAL A 46 -4.75 7.08 -6.66
CA VAL A 46 -3.61 6.20 -6.39
C VAL A 46 -3.90 4.80 -6.87
N ASN A 47 -2.99 4.26 -7.68
CA ASN A 47 -2.96 2.86 -8.08
C ASN A 47 -1.67 2.22 -7.57
N LEU A 48 -1.80 1.16 -6.77
CA LEU A 48 -0.70 0.32 -6.31
C LEU A 48 -0.87 -1.06 -6.93
N ASP A 49 -0.10 -1.36 -7.96
CA ASP A 49 -0.22 -2.60 -8.71
C ASP A 49 0.85 -3.62 -8.32
N HIS A 50 0.43 -4.88 -8.27
CA HIS A 50 1.26 -6.03 -7.93
C HIS A 50 1.97 -5.86 -6.57
N LEU A 51 1.30 -5.28 -5.59
CA LEU A 51 1.84 -5.02 -4.27
C LEU A 51 1.98 -6.33 -3.46
N PRO A 52 3.17 -6.68 -2.91
CA PRO A 52 3.33 -7.95 -2.19
C PRO A 52 2.37 -8.12 -1.00
N GLU A 53 1.92 -9.36 -0.77
CA GLU A 53 1.07 -9.70 0.38
C GLU A 53 1.73 -9.26 1.71
N GLY A 54 0.93 -8.65 2.61
CA GLY A 54 1.39 -8.10 3.89
C GLY A 54 1.89 -6.66 3.82
N CYS A 55 2.05 -6.10 2.61
CA CYS A 55 2.41 -4.70 2.41
C CYS A 55 1.20 -3.80 2.10
N ASP A 56 0.06 -4.41 1.78
CA ASP A 56 -1.21 -3.75 1.50
C ASP A 56 -1.62 -2.78 2.60
N LEU A 57 -1.55 -3.19 3.86
CA LEU A 57 -1.98 -2.35 4.96
C LEU A 57 -1.01 -1.17 5.25
N PRO A 58 0.31 -1.36 5.40
CA PRO A 58 1.26 -0.25 5.53
C PRO A 58 1.11 0.80 4.42
N TRP A 59 0.98 0.35 3.17
CA TRP A 59 0.80 1.25 2.03
C TRP A 59 -0.55 1.96 2.03
N THR A 60 -1.63 1.25 2.36
CA THR A 60 -2.96 1.85 2.51
C THR A 60 -2.92 2.97 3.54
N MET A 61 -2.34 2.72 4.72
CA MET A 61 -2.28 3.70 5.80
C MET A 61 -1.39 4.89 5.44
N PHE A 62 -0.21 4.64 4.90
CA PHE A 62 0.69 5.69 4.44
C PHE A 62 0.00 6.65 3.47
N ILE A 63 -0.69 6.11 2.46
CA ILE A 63 -1.40 6.92 1.47
C ILE A 63 -2.56 7.70 2.10
N LEU A 64 -3.38 7.04 2.94
CA LEU A 64 -4.50 7.71 3.61
C LEU A 64 -4.05 8.82 4.56
N GLU A 65 -2.92 8.66 5.25
CA GLU A 65 -2.39 9.67 6.17
C GLU A 65 -1.69 10.82 5.42
N ALA A 66 -0.99 10.56 4.32
CA ALA A 66 -0.26 11.59 3.58
C ALA A 66 -1.14 12.40 2.62
N ALA A 67 -2.17 11.79 2.03
CA ALA A 67 -2.94 12.35 0.91
C ALA A 67 -4.34 12.82 1.33
N HIS A 68 -4.43 13.97 2.01
CA HIS A 68 -5.72 14.48 2.52
C HIS A 68 -6.81 14.71 1.45
N SER A 69 -6.46 14.91 0.18
CA SER A 69 -7.40 15.13 -0.93
C SER A 69 -7.77 13.86 -1.69
N LEU A 70 -7.33 12.69 -1.21
CA LEU A 70 -7.47 11.42 -1.91
C LEU A 70 -8.95 11.06 -2.10
N LYS A 71 -9.30 10.72 -3.34
CA LYS A 71 -10.64 10.31 -3.76
C LYS A 71 -10.71 8.82 -4.03
N GLU A 72 -9.75 8.29 -4.77
CA GLU A 72 -9.72 6.88 -5.12
C GLU A 72 -8.36 6.24 -4.82
N LEU A 73 -8.41 5.09 -4.15
CA LEU A 73 -7.27 4.23 -3.90
C LEU A 73 -7.59 2.83 -4.43
N CYS A 74 -6.81 2.38 -5.41
CA CYS A 74 -6.87 1.04 -5.95
C CYS A 74 -5.58 0.29 -5.61
N ILE A 75 -5.71 -0.91 -5.09
CA ILE A 75 -4.61 -1.77 -4.69
C ILE A 75 -4.83 -3.14 -5.31
N THR A 76 -3.85 -3.63 -6.05
CA THR A 76 -3.82 -4.99 -6.57
C THR A 76 -2.72 -5.74 -5.83
N VAL A 77 -3.10 -6.64 -4.93
CA VAL A 77 -2.15 -7.44 -4.15
C VAL A 77 -1.61 -8.58 -5.01
N TRP A 78 -0.28 -8.73 -5.00
CA TRP A 78 0.50 -9.79 -5.63
C TRP A 78 0.71 -10.96 -4.67
N ASP A 79 0.87 -12.15 -5.25
CA ASP A 79 0.89 -13.48 -4.59
C ASP A 79 -0.49 -14.00 -4.17
N HIS A 80 -1.46 -13.96 -5.07
CA HIS A 80 -2.48 -15.01 -5.00
C HIS A 80 -1.82 -16.33 -5.39
N CYS A 81 -1.71 -17.27 -4.45
CA CYS A 81 -1.18 -18.62 -4.66
C CYS A 81 -1.77 -19.36 -5.87
N CYS A 82 -2.92 -18.93 -6.41
CA CYS A 82 -3.50 -19.53 -7.62
C CYS A 82 -2.98 -18.96 -8.95
N ILE A 83 -2.09 -17.96 -8.96
CA ILE A 83 -1.55 -17.34 -10.20
C ILE A 83 -0.08 -17.75 -10.45
N MET A 84 0.62 -18.31 -9.47
CA MET A 84 2.00 -18.80 -9.62
C MET A 84 2.09 -20.32 -9.53
N PHE A 85 2.93 -20.87 -10.41
CA PHE A 85 3.21 -22.30 -10.57
C PHE A 85 3.43 -23.05 -9.25
N THR A 86 2.91 -24.27 -9.26
CA THR A 86 2.75 -25.26 -8.20
C THR A 86 4.06 -25.85 -7.66
N GLY A 87 4.95 -25.05 -7.08
CA GLY A 87 6.19 -25.55 -6.48
C GLY A 87 6.58 -24.83 -5.20
N THR A 88 6.18 -25.39 -4.05
CA THR A 88 6.61 -24.93 -2.70
C THR A 88 8.13 -25.01 -2.51
N GLU A 89 8.83 -25.86 -3.26
CA GLU A 89 10.29 -25.99 -3.25
C GLU A 89 11.00 -24.86 -4.00
N PHE A 90 10.48 -24.45 -5.17
CA PHE A 90 11.02 -23.32 -5.94
C PHE A 90 10.93 -22.00 -5.14
N ARG A 91 9.90 -21.87 -4.29
CA ARG A 91 9.69 -20.71 -3.39
C ARG A 91 10.77 -20.58 -2.31
N LYS A 92 11.23 -21.69 -1.73
CA LYS A 92 12.26 -21.67 -0.68
C LYS A 92 13.66 -21.49 -1.24
N GLU A 93 13.95 -22.06 -2.41
CA GLU A 93 15.25 -21.91 -3.06
C GLU A 93 15.48 -20.52 -3.66
N ASN A 94 14.42 -19.79 -4.03
CA ASN A 94 14.51 -18.46 -4.65
C ASN A 94 14.14 -17.29 -3.71
N GLY A 95 13.95 -17.51 -2.40
CA GLY A 95 13.69 -16.44 -1.43
C GLY A 95 12.33 -15.73 -1.59
N LEU A 96 11.36 -16.42 -2.19
CA LEU A 96 10.08 -15.85 -2.68
C LEU A 96 9.03 -15.56 -1.60
N CYS A 97 9.36 -15.74 -0.31
CA CYS A 97 8.36 -15.73 0.77
C CYS A 97 8.89 -15.15 2.09
N ASP A 98 9.84 -14.22 2.04
CA ASP A 98 10.15 -13.45 3.24
C ASP A 98 9.22 -12.24 3.25
N LYS A 99 8.07 -12.41 3.93
CA LYS A 99 7.17 -11.30 4.26
C LYS A 99 8.05 -10.19 4.83
N ALA A 100 8.17 -9.08 4.12
CA ALA A 100 8.88 -7.94 4.65
C ALA A 100 8.18 -7.57 5.96
N ASP A 101 8.91 -7.68 7.07
CA ASP A 101 8.46 -7.29 8.41
C ASP A 101 8.29 -5.76 8.47
N LEU A 102 7.37 -5.23 7.66
CA LEU A 102 6.95 -3.83 7.65
C LEU A 102 6.08 -3.62 8.89
N LYS A 103 6.74 -3.51 10.05
CA LYS A 103 6.12 -3.12 11.30
C LYS A 103 5.74 -1.65 11.24
N TRP A 104 4.56 -1.35 10.69
CA TRP A 104 3.98 -0.02 10.76
C TRP A 104 3.54 0.30 12.20
N LYS A 105 3.58 1.58 12.58
CA LYS A 105 3.25 2.04 13.94
C LYS A 105 1.81 1.64 14.33
N PRO A 106 1.54 1.40 15.62
CA PRO A 106 0.21 1.05 16.09
C PRO A 106 -0.79 2.17 15.76
N TYR A 107 -1.94 1.74 15.24
CA TYR A 107 -2.99 2.57 14.66
C TYR A 107 -3.55 3.58 15.65
N THR A 108 -3.91 4.77 15.17
CA THR A 108 -4.78 5.68 15.91
C THR A 108 -6.23 5.24 15.73
N ALA A 109 -6.81 4.64 16.78
CA ALA A 109 -8.22 4.27 16.77
C ALA A 109 -9.09 5.50 16.44
N GLY A 110 -9.94 5.39 15.41
CA GLY A 110 -10.83 6.47 14.99
C GLY A 110 -10.32 7.37 13.86
N PHE A 111 -9.24 7.00 13.17
CA PHE A 111 -8.85 7.66 11.91
C PHE A 111 -10.02 7.70 10.91
N LYS A 112 -10.21 8.85 10.27
CA LYS A 112 -11.27 9.09 9.28
C LYS A 112 -10.72 9.89 8.10
N HIS A 113 -10.83 9.32 6.90
CA HIS A 113 -10.53 10.02 5.67
C HIS A 113 -11.80 10.69 5.13
N LYS A 114 -11.79 12.01 4.96
CA LYS A 114 -13.00 12.79 4.63
C LYS A 114 -13.36 12.85 3.14
N ASN A 115 -12.40 12.57 2.26
CA ASN A 115 -12.55 12.75 0.81
C ASN A 115 -12.53 11.44 0.02
N LEU A 116 -12.25 10.30 0.69
CA LEU A 116 -12.09 9.03 -0.01
C LEU A 116 -13.48 8.50 -0.36
N VAL A 117 -13.78 8.47 -1.65
CA VAL A 117 -15.06 7.97 -2.16
C VAL A 117 -14.99 6.50 -2.57
N LYS A 118 -13.79 5.99 -2.87
CA LYS A 118 -13.59 4.62 -3.34
C LYS A 118 -12.28 4.04 -2.84
N LEU A 119 -12.38 2.91 -2.15
CA LEU A 119 -11.26 2.01 -1.87
C LEU A 119 -11.53 0.69 -2.59
N THR A 120 -10.57 0.23 -3.37
CA THR A 120 -10.65 -1.07 -4.04
C THR A 120 -9.39 -1.85 -3.77
N ILE A 121 -9.54 -3.07 -3.26
CA ILE A 121 -8.43 -3.98 -2.97
C ILE A 121 -8.74 -5.30 -3.67
N TYR A 122 -7.90 -5.69 -4.63
CA TYR A 122 -7.97 -6.95 -5.37
C TYR A 122 -6.91 -7.93 -4.87
N GLY A 123 -7.20 -9.22 -4.95
CA GLY A 123 -6.19 -10.29 -4.75
C GLY A 123 -5.80 -10.57 -3.29
N PHE A 124 -6.43 -9.92 -2.31
CA PHE A 124 -6.14 -10.15 -0.89
C PHE A 124 -6.64 -11.53 -0.40
N GLN A 125 -5.89 -12.21 0.46
CA GLN A 125 -6.43 -13.33 1.23
C GLN A 125 -7.24 -12.80 2.41
N PRO A 126 -8.45 -13.33 2.64
CA PRO A 126 -9.24 -12.96 3.81
C PRO A 126 -8.62 -13.61 5.06
N ASP A 127 -7.66 -12.93 5.68
CA ASP A 127 -7.22 -13.25 7.03
C ASP A 127 -7.98 -12.39 8.08
N ASP A 128 -7.97 -12.84 9.34
CA ASP A 128 -8.68 -12.16 10.42
C ASP A 128 -8.19 -10.73 10.65
N ASN A 129 -6.95 -10.42 10.25
CA ASN A 129 -6.36 -9.10 10.39
C ASN A 129 -7.00 -8.15 9.38
N PHE A 130 -7.03 -8.53 8.10
CA PHE A 130 -7.64 -7.76 7.03
C PHE A 130 -9.14 -7.51 7.27
N VAL A 131 -9.88 -8.54 7.68
CA VAL A 131 -11.32 -8.40 7.96
C VAL A 131 -11.57 -7.48 9.16
N ARG A 132 -10.72 -7.51 10.20
CA ARG A 132 -10.78 -6.56 11.32
C ARG A 132 -10.48 -5.14 10.88
N HIS A 133 -9.58 -4.95 9.92
CA HIS A 133 -9.22 -3.64 9.38
C HIS A 133 -10.38 -3.01 8.62
N VAL A 134 -10.97 -3.73 7.66
CA VAL A 134 -12.16 -3.25 6.92
C VAL A 134 -13.28 -2.82 7.87
N ARG A 135 -13.45 -3.50 8.99
CA ARG A 135 -14.46 -3.16 10.02
C ARG A 135 -14.10 -1.94 10.88
N HIS A 136 -12.81 -1.61 11.03
CA HIS A 136 -12.36 -0.45 11.81
C HIS A 136 -12.44 0.87 11.03
N TYR A 137 -12.45 0.82 9.69
CA TYR A 137 -12.60 2.01 8.86
C TYR A 137 -14.07 2.36 8.65
N LYS A 138 -14.45 3.57 9.06
CA LYS A 138 -15.69 4.20 8.59
C LYS A 138 -15.33 5.17 7.46
N PHE A 139 -15.58 4.76 6.23
CA PHE A 139 -15.71 5.66 5.09
C PHE A 139 -17.03 6.42 5.28
N ILE A 140 -16.96 7.75 5.43
CA ILE A 140 -18.14 8.62 5.64
C ILE A 140 -18.39 9.37 4.34
#